data_AF-A0A3C1IYQ1-F1
#
_entry.id   AF-A0A3C1IYQ1-F1
#
_cell.length_a   1.000
_cell.length_b   1.000
_cell.length_c   1.000
_cell.angle_alpha   90.00
_cell.angle_beta   90.00
_cell.angle_gamma   90.00
#
_symmetry.space_group_name_H-M   'P 1'
#
loop_
_entity.id
_entity.type
_entity.pdbx_description
1 polymer ?
#
loop_
_entity_poly.entity_id
_entity_poly.type
_entity_poly.pdbx_seq_one_letter_code
_entity_poly.pdbx_strand_id
1 'polypeptide(L)'
;MVKKPQILLQLLFVAVLSIYTFSLFTHPIYSDEASDLQQQIDAKNQELLQKKTTLSSIEAKIKEISGSNNTVSQKIALINAEIEKLNKNISETEGALNTKIKEIEEKQELLESKKIEMDVISGDLYMQSRYRIATFFLSGDSWDVLVKEFFIKKNTLSMLKTDVEKINGEFSSLAESKAELETQKTDLDAQKKDMDDSYSLLAAEKAKLQRELSSQYSSKSSLSSQIGSLTKEISQLQQFLTIAKSGGTVIDASSVPNSSSDPASSLAYFRSNAPSGAFSVFTFGAYTHRNGMSQWGARARAEAGQTYQQILAAYFPGKVFRTGSVINKSTGVSEAIMTKITTTTYGTMNFEDDYLLRLNEMPESWSMQALKAQAIIARTFAINYTNNGRSSICTTESCQVIGTTKKTGAWADAVSATRGVVLTDTAGKVFSAQYAAVHGGWGNNVGWDTKTKTGDYTNWTADAWESVSGVSWFYKTWFRKGYATTGADCGHSPWLSNTEMTDILNAYLLWISNGKTESDPRIVSIDVYKCWGQAANPYSISELRSLVSNPVTSVYSAVSSNHGGTTSSISFNTNRGIVTISGADFKAIYNMRAPSYLSIPQSGFININVEYK
;
A
#
# COMPACT_ATOMS: atom_id res chain seq x y z
N MET A 1 -15.13 30.16 78.92
CA MET A 1 -15.21 29.37 77.66
C MET A 1 -14.47 30.13 76.56
N VAL A 2 -13.38 29.58 76.03
CA VAL A 2 -12.58 30.25 74.99
C VAL A 2 -13.30 30.11 73.64
N LYS A 3 -13.56 31.22 72.95
CA LYS A 3 -14.14 31.20 71.60
C LYS A 3 -13.16 30.52 70.64
N LYS A 4 -13.53 29.37 70.06
CA LYS A 4 -12.77 28.76 68.95
C LYS A 4 -12.70 29.75 67.77
N PRO A 5 -11.55 29.88 67.08
CA PRO A 5 -11.42 30.82 65.97
C PRO A 5 -12.23 30.32 64.76
N GLN A 6 -13.43 30.86 64.58
CA GLN A 6 -14.32 30.52 63.44
C GLN A 6 -13.64 30.77 62.08
N ILE A 7 -12.74 31.77 62.02
CA ILE A 7 -11.93 32.10 60.84
C ILE A 7 -11.05 30.92 60.40
N LEU A 8 -10.47 30.17 61.35
CA LEU A 8 -9.62 29.02 61.02
C LEU A 8 -10.43 27.88 60.38
N LEU A 9 -11.65 27.67 60.87
CA LEU A 9 -12.57 26.65 60.33
C LEU A 9 -13.09 27.05 58.95
N GLN A 10 -13.37 28.34 58.72
CA GLN A 10 -13.76 28.86 57.40
C GLN A 10 -12.62 28.75 56.38
N LEU A 11 -11.38 29.10 56.76
CA LEU A 11 -10.21 28.91 55.89
C LEU A 11 -9.98 27.43 55.55
N LEU A 12 -10.13 26.53 56.52
CA LEU A 12 -10.03 25.08 56.27
C LEU A 12 -11.14 24.59 55.33
N PHE A 13 -12.37 25.09 55.50
CA PHE A 13 -13.50 24.72 54.64
C PHE A 13 -13.33 25.24 53.21
N VAL A 14 -12.85 26.47 53.03
CA VAL A 14 -12.50 27.02 51.71
C VAL A 14 -11.35 26.24 51.08
N ALA A 15 -10.31 25.87 51.83
CA ALA A 15 -9.21 25.06 51.32
C ALA A 15 -9.68 23.66 50.88
N VAL A 16 -10.48 22.97 51.70
CA VAL A 16 -11.07 21.66 51.35
C VAL A 16 -12.00 21.77 50.15
N LEU A 17 -12.86 22.80 50.09
CA LEU A 17 -13.72 23.04 48.93
C LEU A 17 -12.91 23.34 47.66
N SER A 18 -11.80 24.08 47.78
CA SER A 18 -10.88 24.38 46.67
C SER A 18 -10.16 23.13 46.16
N ILE A 19 -9.74 22.24 47.06
CA ILE A 19 -9.15 20.94 46.71
C ILE A 19 -10.21 20.04 46.06
N TYR A 20 -11.45 20.07 46.56
CA TYR A 20 -12.58 19.30 46.03
C TYR A 20 -13.02 19.80 44.64
N THR A 21 -13.00 21.11 44.37
CA THR A 21 -13.24 21.62 43.02
C THR A 21 -12.07 21.33 42.08
N PHE A 22 -10.82 21.37 42.55
CA PHE A 22 -9.67 20.98 41.72
C PHE A 22 -9.71 19.49 41.33
N SER A 23 -10.11 18.60 42.23
CA SER A 23 -10.26 17.16 41.95
C SER A 23 -11.53 16.82 41.15
N LEU A 24 -12.49 17.73 41.02
CA LEU A 24 -13.60 17.61 40.08
C LEU A 24 -13.23 18.02 38.64
N PHE A 25 -12.09 18.69 38.43
CA PHE A 25 -11.58 19.06 37.10
C PHE A 25 -10.46 18.17 36.55
N THR A 26 -10.02 17.15 37.30
CA THR A 26 -9.16 16.08 36.77
C THR A 26 -9.99 15.04 36.02
N HIS A 27 -10.65 15.45 34.93
CA HIS A 27 -10.95 14.49 33.86
C HIS A 27 -9.62 13.96 33.28
N PRO A 28 -9.56 12.69 32.83
CA PRO A 28 -8.39 12.20 32.11
C PRO A 28 -8.19 13.07 30.87
N ILE A 29 -7.05 13.76 30.81
CA ILE A 29 -6.71 14.64 29.70
C ILE A 29 -6.21 13.75 28.56
N TYR A 30 -7.05 13.50 27.54
CA TYR A 30 -6.73 12.77 26.31
C TYR A 30 -5.72 13.53 25.39
N SER A 31 -4.78 14.28 25.98
CA SER A 31 -3.83 15.16 25.27
C SER A 31 -2.81 14.38 24.44
N ASP A 32 -2.32 13.26 24.96
CA ASP A 32 -1.16 12.58 24.37
C ASP A 32 -1.48 11.96 22.99
N GLU A 33 -2.66 11.38 22.81
CA GLU A 33 -3.05 10.75 21.53
C GLU A 33 -3.18 11.76 20.39
N ALA A 34 -3.87 12.89 20.64
CA ALA A 34 -4.04 13.94 19.64
C ALA A 34 -2.74 14.73 19.39
N SER A 35 -1.85 14.82 20.38
CA SER A 35 -0.53 15.43 20.25
C SER A 35 0.42 14.57 19.41
N ASP A 36 0.48 13.25 19.67
CA ASP A 36 1.31 12.31 18.91
C ASP A 36 0.89 12.25 17.43
N LEU A 37 -0.42 12.12 17.16
CA LEU A 37 -0.94 12.16 15.78
C LEU A 37 -0.60 13.47 15.06
N GLN A 38 -0.62 14.62 15.75
CA GLN A 38 -0.20 15.90 15.18
C GLN A 38 1.31 15.91 14.84
N GLN A 39 2.17 15.40 15.72
CA GLN A 39 3.62 15.30 15.47
C GLN A 39 3.92 14.40 14.27
N GLN A 40 3.22 13.26 14.13
CA GLN A 40 3.36 12.37 12.97
C GLN A 40 2.95 13.05 11.65
N ILE A 41 1.86 13.83 11.66
CA ILE A 41 1.40 14.62 10.51
C ILE A 41 2.45 15.67 10.12
N ASP A 42 2.99 16.39 11.09
CA ASP A 42 3.95 17.48 10.84
C ASP A 42 5.26 16.92 10.27
N ALA A 43 5.76 15.81 10.80
CA ALA A 43 6.94 15.11 10.28
C ALA A 43 6.74 14.62 8.83
N LYS A 44 5.60 13.97 8.52
CA LYS A 44 5.31 13.52 7.15
C LYS A 44 5.07 14.67 6.17
N ASN A 45 4.51 15.80 6.63
CA ASN A 45 4.41 17.01 5.81
C ASN A 45 5.79 17.59 5.44
N GLN A 46 6.77 17.54 6.35
CA GLN A 46 8.15 17.92 6.03
C GLN A 46 8.78 16.98 5.00
N GLU A 47 8.61 15.66 5.13
CA GLU A 47 9.10 14.69 4.12
C GLU A 47 8.44 14.92 2.75
N LEU A 48 7.12 15.15 2.72
CA LEU A 48 6.37 15.46 1.50
C LEU A 48 6.89 16.74 0.80
N LEU A 49 7.22 17.77 1.57
CA LEU A 49 7.79 19.02 1.06
C LEU A 49 9.19 18.81 0.47
N GLN A 50 10.03 18.03 1.13
CA GLN A 50 11.36 17.67 0.63
C GLN A 50 11.25 16.89 -0.70
N LYS A 51 10.41 15.86 -0.77
CA LYS A 51 10.21 15.08 -2.01
C LYS A 51 9.63 15.92 -3.15
N LYS A 52 8.68 16.83 -2.87
CA LYS A 52 8.16 17.78 -3.88
C LYS A 52 9.25 18.72 -4.42
N THR A 53 10.13 19.22 -3.55
CA THR A 53 11.29 20.04 -3.94
C THR A 53 12.25 19.24 -4.83
N THR A 54 12.57 17.99 -4.48
CA THR A 54 13.40 17.10 -5.30
C THR A 54 12.76 16.80 -6.66
N LEU A 55 11.44 16.58 -6.71
CA LEU A 55 10.70 16.36 -7.96
C LEU A 55 10.82 17.56 -8.90
N SER A 56 10.63 18.78 -8.38
CA SER A 56 10.79 20.02 -9.16
C SER A 56 12.21 20.17 -9.73
N SER A 57 13.24 19.79 -8.97
CA SER A 57 14.63 19.77 -9.47
C SER A 57 14.85 18.75 -10.60
N ILE A 58 14.25 17.55 -10.50
CA ILE A 58 14.30 16.53 -11.56
C ILE A 58 13.57 17.03 -12.82
N GLU A 59 12.42 17.68 -12.68
CA GLU A 59 11.67 18.25 -13.81
C GLU A 59 12.44 19.39 -14.52
N ALA A 60 13.16 20.23 -13.77
CA ALA A 60 14.05 21.24 -14.34
C ALA A 60 15.19 20.59 -15.15
N LYS A 61 15.84 19.56 -14.61
CA LYS A 61 16.90 18.80 -15.31
C LYS A 61 16.38 18.12 -16.57
N ILE A 62 15.20 17.49 -16.54
CA ILE A 62 14.56 16.89 -17.72
C ILE A 62 14.36 17.94 -18.83
N LYS A 63 13.90 19.15 -18.47
CA LYS A 63 13.70 20.24 -19.43
C LYS A 63 15.03 20.69 -20.07
N GLU A 64 16.09 20.82 -19.27
CA GLU A 64 17.43 21.19 -19.72
C GLU A 64 18.04 20.13 -20.65
N ILE A 65 18.04 18.86 -20.23
CA ILE A 65 18.57 17.73 -21.02
C ILE A 65 17.80 17.54 -22.33
N SER A 66 16.46 17.65 -22.28
CA SER A 66 15.60 17.53 -23.47
C SER A 66 15.87 18.65 -24.48
N GLY A 67 16.01 19.91 -24.01
CA GLY A 67 16.42 21.03 -24.85
C GLY A 67 17.75 20.77 -25.55
N SER A 68 18.77 20.39 -24.79
CA SER A 68 20.11 20.08 -25.31
C SER A 68 20.11 18.92 -26.32
N ASN A 69 19.37 17.84 -26.04
CA ASN A 69 19.25 16.67 -26.92
C ASN A 69 18.58 17.01 -28.27
N ASN A 70 17.62 17.93 -28.27
CA ASN A 70 17.01 18.45 -29.50
C ASN A 70 18.02 19.25 -30.33
N THR A 71 18.79 20.15 -29.70
CA THR A 71 19.85 20.93 -30.39
C THR A 71 20.96 20.03 -30.95
N VAL A 72 21.40 19.01 -30.20
CA VAL A 72 22.37 18.02 -30.71
C VAL A 72 21.79 17.24 -31.90
N SER A 73 20.52 16.84 -31.84
CA SER A 73 19.86 16.16 -32.96
C SER A 73 19.72 17.04 -34.22
N GLN A 74 19.48 18.34 -34.07
CA GLN A 74 19.49 19.30 -35.19
C GLN A 74 20.88 19.43 -35.82
N LYS A 75 21.95 19.54 -35.00
CA LYS A 75 23.34 19.58 -35.49
C LYS A 75 23.72 18.31 -36.27
N ILE A 76 23.35 17.14 -35.75
CA ILE A 76 23.56 15.85 -36.44
C ILE A 76 22.85 15.82 -37.80
N ALA A 77 21.61 16.34 -37.89
CA ALA A 77 20.88 16.38 -39.17
C ALA A 77 21.53 17.31 -40.21
N LEU A 78 22.07 18.45 -39.78
CA LEU A 78 22.80 19.37 -40.66
C LEU A 78 24.12 18.75 -41.14
N ILE A 79 24.90 18.17 -40.21
CA ILE A 79 26.17 17.49 -40.53
C ILE A 79 25.93 16.31 -41.48
N ASN A 80 24.88 15.51 -41.29
CA ASN A 80 24.53 14.44 -42.23
C ASN A 80 24.26 14.96 -43.65
N ALA A 81 23.48 16.03 -43.80
CA ALA A 81 23.20 16.62 -45.12
C ALA A 81 24.48 17.19 -45.76
N GLU A 82 25.41 17.70 -44.95
CA GLU A 82 26.71 18.20 -45.41
C GLU A 82 27.67 17.05 -45.78
N ILE A 83 27.69 15.95 -45.02
CA ILE A 83 28.39 14.69 -45.34
C ILE A 83 27.85 14.06 -46.63
N GLU A 84 26.53 14.00 -46.84
CA GLU A 84 25.93 13.47 -48.07
C GLU A 84 26.31 14.32 -49.29
N LYS A 85 26.21 15.65 -49.16
CA LYS A 85 26.60 16.60 -50.21
C LYS A 85 28.11 16.52 -50.51
N LEU A 86 28.93 16.42 -49.47
CA LEU A 86 30.37 16.29 -49.60
C LEU A 86 30.73 14.95 -50.26
N ASN A 87 30.20 13.82 -49.80
CA ASN A 87 30.42 12.51 -50.42
C ASN A 87 29.99 12.48 -51.89
N LYS A 88 28.89 13.13 -52.25
CA LYS A 88 28.47 13.27 -53.65
C LYS A 88 29.50 14.05 -54.46
N ASN A 89 29.91 15.23 -53.99
CA ASN A 89 30.92 16.06 -54.64
C ASN A 89 32.28 15.33 -54.74
N ILE A 90 32.69 14.60 -53.70
CA ILE A 90 33.91 13.77 -53.67
C ILE A 90 33.80 12.70 -54.74
N SER A 91 32.73 11.92 -54.80
CA SER A 91 32.55 10.84 -55.78
C SER A 91 32.57 11.37 -57.22
N GLU A 92 31.91 12.50 -57.48
CA GLU A 92 31.95 13.18 -58.79
C GLU A 92 33.36 13.69 -59.14
N THR A 93 34.09 14.23 -58.15
CA THR A 93 35.46 14.73 -58.32
C THR A 93 36.48 13.62 -58.49
N GLU A 94 36.41 12.54 -57.70
CA GLU A 94 37.25 11.35 -57.82
C GLU A 94 37.02 10.62 -59.15
N GLY A 95 35.77 10.52 -59.61
CA GLY A 95 35.46 9.95 -60.93
C GLY A 95 36.10 10.75 -62.06
N ALA A 96 35.97 12.08 -62.02
CA ALA A 96 36.63 12.98 -62.97
C ALA A 96 38.17 12.92 -62.86
N LEU A 97 38.70 12.83 -61.64
CA LEU A 97 40.12 12.82 -61.36
C LEU A 97 40.79 11.52 -61.82
N ASN A 98 40.22 10.37 -61.47
CA ASN A 98 40.71 9.06 -61.92
C ASN A 98 40.67 8.95 -63.46
N THR A 99 39.66 9.55 -64.10
CA THR A 99 39.59 9.66 -65.56
C THR A 99 40.74 10.51 -66.10
N LYS A 100 40.98 11.71 -65.55
CA LYS A 100 42.11 12.57 -65.96
C LYS A 100 43.47 11.93 -65.71
N ILE A 101 43.68 11.25 -64.58
CA ILE A 101 44.94 10.53 -64.28
C ILE A 101 45.17 9.43 -65.31
N LYS A 102 44.14 8.65 -65.65
CA LYS A 102 44.22 7.60 -66.68
C LYS A 102 44.47 8.15 -68.08
N GLU A 103 43.82 9.26 -68.47
CA GLU A 103 44.12 9.97 -69.72
C GLU A 103 45.56 10.52 -69.78
N ILE A 104 46.14 10.88 -68.63
CA ILE A 104 47.54 11.32 -68.51
C ILE A 104 48.49 10.13 -68.66
N GLU A 105 48.19 8.99 -68.02
CA GLU A 105 49.00 7.76 -68.11
C GLU A 105 48.96 7.17 -69.53
N GLU A 106 47.79 7.10 -70.17
CA GLU A 106 47.64 6.68 -71.58
C GLU A 106 48.39 7.62 -72.54
N LYS A 107 48.43 8.92 -72.27
CA LYS A 107 49.25 9.89 -73.05
C LYS A 107 50.75 9.69 -72.81
N GLN A 108 51.17 9.37 -71.59
CA GLN A 108 52.58 9.08 -71.28
C GLN A 108 53.05 7.84 -72.05
N GLU A 109 52.31 6.72 -72.01
CA GLU A 109 52.66 5.51 -72.79
C GLU A 109 52.71 5.78 -74.31
N LEU A 110 51.75 6.53 -74.84
CA LEU A 110 51.71 6.88 -76.27
C LEU A 110 52.91 7.75 -76.69
N LEU A 111 53.33 8.69 -75.83
CA LEU A 111 54.51 9.53 -76.06
C LEU A 111 55.83 8.76 -75.93
N GLU A 112 55.93 7.81 -74.99
CA GLU A 112 57.07 6.91 -74.84
C GLU A 112 57.27 6.09 -76.14
N SER A 113 56.19 5.60 -76.75
CA SER A 113 56.24 4.90 -78.04
C SER A 113 56.70 5.79 -79.21
N LYS A 114 56.24 7.04 -79.28
CA LYS A 114 56.65 8.01 -80.32
C LYS A 114 58.10 8.47 -80.19
N LYS A 115 58.63 8.50 -78.96
CA LYS A 115 60.03 8.84 -78.72
C LYS A 115 60.98 7.83 -79.38
N ILE A 116 60.58 6.55 -79.42
CA ILE A 116 61.30 5.47 -80.09
C ILE A 116 61.26 5.61 -81.63
N GLU A 117 60.17 6.12 -82.21
CA GLU A 117 60.12 6.43 -83.66
C GLU A 117 60.97 7.65 -84.06
N MET A 118 61.08 8.67 -83.20
CA MET A 118 61.77 9.93 -83.54
C MET A 118 63.31 9.84 -83.52
N ASP A 119 63.90 8.89 -82.78
CA ASP A 119 65.35 8.64 -82.80
C ASP A 119 65.84 8.00 -84.12
N VAL A 120 64.94 7.44 -84.94
CA VAL A 120 65.31 6.74 -86.20
C VAL A 120 65.39 7.67 -87.41
N ILE A 121 64.83 8.88 -87.35
CA ILE A 121 64.65 9.77 -88.52
C ILE A 121 65.53 11.04 -88.49
N SER A 122 66.25 11.31 -87.39
CA SER A 122 67.01 12.55 -87.18
C SER A 122 68.54 12.44 -87.34
N GLY A 123 69.02 11.45 -88.11
CA GLY A 123 70.46 11.22 -88.33
C GLY A 123 71.07 11.66 -89.68
N ASP A 124 70.32 11.65 -90.79
CA ASP A 124 70.94 11.49 -92.14
C ASP A 124 70.87 12.70 -93.10
N LEU A 125 70.29 13.84 -92.70
CA LEU A 125 70.19 15.03 -93.56
C LEU A 125 70.83 16.29 -92.95
N TYR A 126 71.95 16.11 -92.27
CA TYR A 126 72.76 17.19 -91.68
C TYR A 126 73.62 17.99 -92.70
N MET A 127 73.84 17.50 -93.93
CA MET A 127 74.82 18.10 -94.86
C MET A 127 74.40 18.14 -96.34
N GLN A 128 73.78 19.24 -96.78
CA GLN A 128 74.23 19.95 -98.01
C GLN A 128 73.65 21.38 -98.21
N SER A 129 74.58 22.35 -98.24
CA SER A 129 74.54 23.67 -98.92
C SER A 129 73.41 24.70 -98.68
N ARG A 130 73.79 25.72 -97.90
CA ARG A 130 73.41 27.17 -97.88
C ARG A 130 73.00 27.76 -99.26
N TYR A 131 72.33 28.92 -99.41
CA TYR A 131 72.40 30.24 -98.72
C TYR A 131 71.18 31.12 -99.20
N ARG A 132 70.92 32.42 -98.90
CA ARG A 132 71.64 33.52 -98.19
C ARG A 132 70.68 34.62 -97.63
N ILE A 133 71.26 35.52 -96.82
CA ILE A 133 70.86 36.88 -96.39
C ILE A 133 69.98 37.69 -97.38
N ALA A 134 68.89 38.30 -96.90
CA ALA A 134 68.59 39.75 -97.02
C ALA A 134 67.18 40.17 -96.48
N THR A 135 67.02 40.39 -95.17
CA THR A 135 66.00 41.31 -94.55
C THR A 135 66.20 41.55 -93.04
N PHE A 136 67.45 41.45 -92.54
CA PHE A 136 67.83 41.92 -91.19
C PHE A 136 67.73 43.46 -91.05
N PHE A 137 67.51 44.17 -92.16
CA PHE A 137 67.20 45.59 -92.17
C PHE A 137 65.78 45.80 -92.67
N LEU A 138 64.90 46.35 -91.81
CA LEU A 138 64.19 47.62 -92.00
C LEU A 138 63.03 47.77 -90.98
N SER A 139 63.23 48.64 -89.98
CA SER A 139 62.24 49.24 -89.05
C SER A 139 61.38 48.32 -88.14
N GLY A 140 61.13 48.63 -86.87
CA GLY A 140 61.63 49.72 -86.01
C GLY A 140 60.59 50.13 -84.95
N ASP A 141 60.96 50.05 -83.65
CA ASP A 141 60.37 50.70 -82.45
C ASP A 141 58.85 50.53 -82.17
N SER A 142 58.33 50.44 -80.94
CA SER A 142 58.91 50.51 -79.58
C SER A 142 57.95 49.88 -78.53
N TRP A 143 58.39 49.79 -77.27
CA TRP A 143 57.81 48.97 -76.18
C TRP A 143 56.70 49.64 -75.31
N ASP A 144 56.15 50.79 -75.71
CA ASP A 144 55.54 51.79 -74.80
C ASP A 144 53.99 51.83 -74.72
N VAL A 145 53.28 50.70 -74.88
CA VAL A 145 51.87 50.60 -74.43
C VAL A 145 51.66 49.40 -73.50
N LEU A 146 52.75 49.00 -72.83
CA LEU A 146 52.72 48.16 -71.65
C LEU A 146 52.29 49.02 -70.45
N VAL A 147 51.27 48.54 -69.73
CA VAL A 147 50.84 49.03 -68.41
C VAL A 147 50.20 50.43 -68.36
N LYS A 148 48.87 50.48 -68.45
CA LYS A 148 47.97 51.00 -67.39
C LYS A 148 46.51 50.67 -67.71
N GLU A 149 45.66 50.67 -66.68
CA GLU A 149 44.24 50.24 -66.71
C GLU A 149 44.10 48.73 -67.04
N PHE A 150 44.27 47.79 -66.09
CA PHE A 150 44.02 47.86 -64.64
C PHE A 150 42.56 48.21 -64.31
N PHE A 151 41.64 47.23 -64.44
CA PHE A 151 40.50 46.96 -63.54
C PHE A 151 39.80 45.65 -64.01
N ILE A 152 40.07 44.51 -63.37
CA ILE A 152 39.29 43.87 -62.28
C ILE A 152 37.97 43.18 -62.74
N LYS A 153 37.98 41.83 -62.62
CA LYS A 153 36.88 40.86 -62.43
C LYS A 153 35.64 41.00 -63.34
N LYS A 154 35.17 39.91 -63.96
CA LYS A 154 34.47 38.82 -63.23
C LYS A 154 34.05 37.65 -64.14
N ASN A 155 34.00 36.45 -63.54
CA ASN A 155 33.29 35.23 -63.98
C ASN A 155 33.80 34.39 -65.18
N THR A 156 34.23 33.16 -64.86
CA THR A 156 33.89 31.90 -65.55
C THR A 156 34.02 31.82 -67.09
N LEU A 157 35.25 31.76 -67.63
CA LEU A 157 35.56 30.94 -68.82
C LEU A 157 37.07 30.71 -69.09
N SER A 158 37.87 30.33 -68.09
CA SER A 158 39.36 30.26 -68.25
C SER A 158 40.08 29.01 -67.72
N MET A 159 39.38 27.96 -67.27
CA MET A 159 40.00 26.77 -66.69
C MET A 159 39.64 25.45 -67.41
N LEU A 160 39.33 25.54 -68.71
CA LEU A 160 39.15 24.35 -69.58
C LEU A 160 39.81 24.52 -70.96
N LYS A 161 40.58 25.59 -71.19
CA LYS A 161 41.17 25.93 -72.50
C LYS A 161 42.69 25.80 -72.54
N THR A 162 43.35 25.74 -71.38
CA THR A 162 44.82 25.61 -71.26
C THR A 162 45.29 24.16 -71.14
N ASP A 163 44.38 23.17 -71.16
CA ASP A 163 44.69 21.73 -71.24
C ASP A 163 45.11 21.29 -72.67
N VAL A 164 45.26 22.24 -73.62
CA VAL A 164 45.42 21.98 -75.08
C VAL A 164 46.52 22.86 -75.72
N GLU A 165 47.34 23.57 -74.95
CA GLU A 165 48.56 24.25 -75.44
C GLU A 165 49.81 23.35 -75.28
N LYS A 166 49.78 22.17 -75.91
CA LYS A 166 50.39 21.94 -77.23
C LYS A 166 51.92 21.92 -77.24
N ILE A 167 52.45 20.91 -76.56
CA ILE A 167 53.55 20.06 -77.00
C ILE A 167 54.89 20.79 -77.19
N ASN A 168 55.48 21.20 -76.06
CA ASN A 168 56.92 21.09 -75.81
C ASN A 168 57.34 21.37 -74.34
N GLY A 169 56.44 21.92 -73.51
CA GLY A 169 56.64 22.12 -72.06
C GLY A 169 55.93 21.08 -71.17
N GLU A 170 55.32 20.04 -71.77
CA GLU A 170 54.29 19.21 -71.14
C GLU A 170 54.82 18.14 -70.16
N PHE A 171 56.13 17.99 -69.95
CA PHE A 171 56.67 16.94 -69.08
C PHE A 171 56.75 17.32 -67.59
N SER A 172 57.11 18.57 -67.25
CA SER A 172 57.18 19.01 -65.84
C SER A 172 55.80 19.39 -65.29
N SER A 173 55.03 20.17 -66.05
CA SER A 173 53.71 20.68 -65.61
C SER A 173 52.68 19.56 -65.40
N LEU A 174 52.77 18.46 -66.14
CA LEU A 174 51.85 17.33 -66.03
C LEU A 174 52.13 16.48 -64.78
N ALA A 175 53.41 16.33 -64.42
CA ALA A 175 53.84 15.68 -63.18
C ALA A 175 53.50 16.55 -61.95
N GLU A 176 53.74 17.86 -62.04
CA GLU A 176 53.33 18.84 -61.02
C GLU A 176 51.80 18.85 -60.83
N SER A 177 51.03 18.83 -61.92
CA SER A 177 49.56 18.74 -61.86
C SER A 177 49.08 17.43 -61.23
N LYS A 178 49.72 16.29 -61.53
CA LYS A 178 49.39 15.00 -60.88
C LYS A 178 49.67 15.06 -59.37
N ALA A 179 50.81 15.63 -58.96
CA ALA A 179 51.17 15.79 -57.55
C ALA A 179 50.24 16.75 -56.79
N GLU A 180 49.83 17.87 -57.41
CA GLU A 180 48.86 18.80 -56.83
C GLU A 180 47.48 18.14 -56.65
N LEU A 181 47.03 17.35 -57.64
CA LEU A 181 45.77 16.61 -57.56
C LEU A 181 45.79 15.47 -56.54
N GLU A 182 46.91 14.73 -56.40
CA GLU A 182 47.09 13.74 -55.34
C GLU A 182 47.11 14.39 -53.94
N THR A 183 47.65 15.61 -53.83
CA THR A 183 47.61 16.41 -52.59
C THR A 183 46.17 16.85 -52.27
N GLN A 184 45.43 17.39 -53.25
CA GLN A 184 44.03 17.78 -53.06
C GLN A 184 43.13 16.59 -52.67
N LYS A 185 43.37 15.40 -53.24
CA LYS A 185 42.69 14.17 -52.82
C LYS A 185 43.00 13.81 -51.36
N THR A 186 44.26 13.92 -50.95
CA THR A 186 44.68 13.65 -49.56
C THR A 186 44.05 14.61 -48.55
N ASP A 187 43.98 15.90 -48.86
CA ASP A 187 43.31 16.91 -48.03
C ASP A 187 41.79 16.67 -47.92
N LEU A 188 41.17 16.19 -49.00
CA LEU A 188 39.74 15.89 -49.08
C LEU A 188 39.37 14.65 -48.26
N ASP A 189 40.21 13.61 -48.29
CA ASP A 189 40.11 12.44 -47.41
C ASP A 189 40.32 12.82 -45.94
N ALA A 190 41.23 13.74 -45.64
CA ALA A 190 41.44 14.26 -44.28
C ALA A 190 40.24 15.05 -43.75
N GLN A 191 39.63 15.92 -44.57
CA GLN A 191 38.41 16.66 -44.20
C GLN A 191 37.21 15.73 -43.98
N LYS A 192 37.06 14.69 -44.80
CA LYS A 192 36.04 13.65 -44.62
C LYS A 192 36.20 12.93 -43.28
N LYS A 193 37.43 12.56 -42.94
CA LYS A 193 37.77 11.91 -41.67
C LYS A 193 37.41 12.79 -40.45
N ASP A 194 37.78 14.07 -40.47
CA ASP A 194 37.48 15.02 -39.38
C ASP A 194 35.97 15.21 -39.17
N MET A 195 35.19 15.19 -40.26
CA MET A 195 33.73 15.25 -40.23
C MET A 195 33.10 13.97 -39.65
N ASP A 196 33.59 12.78 -40.03
CA ASP A 196 33.13 11.49 -39.50
C ASP A 196 33.48 11.32 -38.00
N ASP A 197 34.67 11.78 -37.59
CA ASP A 197 35.10 11.80 -36.18
C ASP A 197 34.21 12.78 -35.37
N SER A 198 33.88 13.96 -35.92
CA SER A 198 32.96 14.93 -35.33
C SER A 198 31.52 14.42 -35.20
N TYR A 199 31.00 13.71 -36.21
CA TYR A 199 29.70 13.04 -36.17
C TYR A 199 29.67 11.98 -35.04
N SER A 200 30.73 11.18 -34.93
CA SER A 200 30.84 10.10 -33.94
C SER A 200 30.79 10.63 -32.50
N LEU A 201 31.45 11.76 -32.24
CA LEU A 201 31.38 12.45 -30.94
C LEU A 201 29.97 12.96 -30.60
N LEU A 202 29.27 13.57 -31.57
CA LEU A 202 27.90 14.05 -31.38
C LEU A 202 26.90 12.90 -31.17
N ALA A 203 27.07 11.78 -31.88
CA ALA A 203 26.27 10.57 -31.69
C ALA A 203 26.48 9.96 -30.30
N ALA A 204 27.72 9.94 -29.79
CA ALA A 204 28.04 9.47 -28.45
C ALA A 204 27.43 10.36 -27.35
N GLU A 205 27.50 11.69 -27.49
CA GLU A 205 26.89 12.63 -26.53
C GLU A 205 25.35 12.54 -26.58
N LYS A 206 24.75 12.38 -27.77
CA LYS A 206 23.30 12.10 -27.90
C LYS A 206 22.89 10.82 -27.15
N ALA A 207 23.62 9.73 -27.32
CA ALA A 207 23.34 8.47 -26.62
C ALA A 207 23.48 8.61 -25.09
N LYS A 208 24.41 9.44 -24.62
CA LYS A 208 24.59 9.76 -23.20
C LYS A 208 23.45 10.62 -22.66
N LEU A 209 23.04 11.68 -23.38
CA LEU A 209 21.87 12.50 -23.02
C LEU A 209 20.57 11.68 -22.99
N GLN A 210 20.41 10.72 -23.91
CA GLN A 210 19.27 9.78 -23.90
C GLN A 210 19.26 8.85 -22.69
N ARG A 211 20.42 8.30 -22.28
CA ARG A 211 20.55 7.49 -21.06
C ARG A 211 20.23 8.31 -19.80
N GLU A 212 20.76 9.52 -19.69
CA GLU A 212 20.49 10.42 -18.56
C GLU A 212 19.00 10.81 -18.52
N LEU A 213 18.41 11.18 -19.65
CA LEU A 213 16.99 11.50 -19.75
C LEU A 213 16.10 10.33 -19.29
N SER A 214 16.44 9.11 -19.68
CA SER A 214 15.74 7.88 -19.25
C SER A 214 15.85 7.67 -17.74
N SER A 215 17.06 7.84 -17.17
CA SER A 215 17.32 7.79 -15.72
C SER A 215 16.46 8.80 -14.95
N GLN A 216 16.45 10.07 -15.40
CA GLN A 216 15.66 11.13 -14.78
C GLN A 216 14.15 10.85 -14.86
N TYR A 217 13.63 10.30 -15.97
CA TYR A 217 12.23 9.87 -16.06
C TYR A 217 11.89 8.71 -15.10
N SER A 218 12.78 7.73 -14.94
CA SER A 218 12.60 6.66 -13.95
C SER A 218 12.58 7.21 -12.51
N SER A 219 13.50 8.12 -12.17
CA SER A 219 13.53 8.81 -10.87
C SER A 219 12.26 9.64 -10.63
N LYS A 220 11.79 10.38 -11.65
CA LYS A 220 10.53 11.13 -11.61
C LYS A 220 9.34 10.21 -11.27
N SER A 221 9.24 9.08 -11.97
CA SER A 221 8.15 8.11 -11.77
C SER A 221 8.12 7.56 -10.34
N SER A 222 9.26 7.05 -9.86
CA SER A 222 9.39 6.53 -8.48
C SER A 222 9.04 7.58 -7.42
N LEU A 223 9.55 8.80 -7.58
CA LEU A 223 9.30 9.89 -6.62
C LEU A 223 7.84 10.34 -6.63
N SER A 224 7.18 10.32 -7.79
CA SER A 224 5.74 10.61 -7.92
C SER A 224 4.89 9.55 -7.21
N SER A 225 5.25 8.27 -7.31
CA SER A 225 4.60 7.18 -6.56
C SER A 225 4.78 7.33 -5.04
N GLN A 226 5.99 7.68 -4.57
CA GLN A 226 6.25 7.92 -3.14
C GLN A 226 5.44 9.11 -2.59
N ILE A 227 5.38 10.22 -3.33
CA ILE A 227 4.54 11.38 -3.00
C ILE A 227 3.06 10.97 -2.90
N GLY A 228 2.59 10.10 -3.80
CA GLY A 228 1.25 9.53 -3.76
C GLY A 228 0.95 8.67 -2.52
N SER A 229 1.93 7.90 -2.03
CA SER A 229 1.79 7.13 -0.77
C SER A 229 1.73 8.06 0.44
N LEU A 230 2.73 8.95 0.59
CA LEU A 230 2.80 9.89 1.72
C LEU A 230 1.56 10.77 1.82
N THR A 231 1.01 11.22 0.69
CA THR A 231 -0.22 12.01 0.68
C THR A 231 -1.39 11.22 1.27
N LYS A 232 -1.53 9.93 0.96
CA LYS A 232 -2.57 9.06 1.54
C LYS A 232 -2.36 8.85 3.04
N GLU A 233 -1.13 8.59 3.47
CA GLU A 233 -0.77 8.43 4.88
C GLU A 233 -1.08 9.69 5.69
N ILE A 234 -0.77 10.88 5.17
CA ILE A 234 -1.09 12.16 5.81
C ILE A 234 -2.61 12.35 5.91
N SER A 235 -3.38 12.06 4.85
CA SER A 235 -4.84 12.13 4.90
C SER A 235 -5.46 11.15 5.91
N GLN A 236 -4.89 9.95 6.05
CA GLN A 236 -5.30 8.98 7.06
C GLN A 236 -5.01 9.48 8.49
N LEU A 237 -3.80 9.98 8.74
CA LEU A 237 -3.45 10.56 10.05
C LEU A 237 -4.32 11.79 10.38
N GLN A 238 -4.67 12.63 9.41
CA GLN A 238 -5.61 13.75 9.59
C GLN A 238 -7.02 13.28 9.95
N GLN A 239 -7.50 12.19 9.32
CA GLN A 239 -8.76 11.55 9.70
C GLN A 239 -8.69 11.00 11.13
N PHE A 240 -7.61 10.31 11.48
CA PHE A 240 -7.37 9.80 12.83
C PHE A 240 -7.32 10.91 13.88
N LEU A 241 -6.62 12.02 13.60
CA LEU A 241 -6.57 13.20 14.46
C LEU A 241 -7.95 13.82 14.68
N THR A 242 -8.80 13.84 13.65
CA THR A 242 -10.19 14.33 13.75
C THR A 242 -11.04 13.43 14.63
N ILE A 243 -10.90 12.11 14.49
CA ILE A 243 -11.60 11.10 15.30
C ILE A 243 -11.13 11.18 16.76
N ALA A 244 -9.83 11.21 17.02
CA ALA A 244 -9.24 11.32 18.35
C ALA A 244 -9.63 12.62 19.06
N LYS A 245 -9.55 13.78 18.38
CA LYS A 245 -10.04 15.08 18.91
C LYS A 245 -11.55 15.08 19.21
N SER A 246 -12.31 14.15 18.62
CA SER A 246 -13.74 13.96 18.87
C SER A 246 -14.04 12.91 19.95
N GLY A 247 -13.02 12.36 20.64
CA GLY A 247 -13.20 11.29 21.63
C GLY A 247 -13.59 9.94 21.02
N GLY A 248 -13.26 9.72 19.75
CA GLY A 248 -13.52 8.48 19.03
C GLY A 248 -12.33 7.52 19.02
N THR A 249 -12.63 6.23 18.91
CA THR A 249 -11.64 5.18 18.74
C THR A 249 -11.08 5.17 17.32
N VAL A 250 -9.77 5.34 17.21
CA VAL A 250 -9.02 5.21 15.96
C VAL A 250 -8.52 3.77 15.81
N ILE A 251 -8.78 3.14 14.66
CA ILE A 251 -8.26 1.80 14.34
C ILE A 251 -7.38 1.87 13.08
N ASP A 252 -6.10 1.53 13.23
CA ASP A 252 -5.20 1.34 12.10
C ASP A 252 -5.47 -0.03 11.44
N ALA A 253 -5.59 -0.05 10.10
CA ALA A 253 -5.71 -1.26 9.31
C ALA A 253 -4.49 -2.20 9.41
N SER A 254 -3.32 -1.67 9.82
CA SER A 254 -2.11 -2.47 10.09
C SER A 254 -2.15 -3.23 11.43
N SER A 255 -3.01 -2.78 12.36
CA SER A 255 -3.07 -3.27 13.75
C SER A 255 -4.08 -4.39 14.01
N VAL A 256 -4.87 -4.71 12.98
CA VAL A 256 -5.96 -5.68 13.03
C VAL A 256 -5.72 -6.79 12.00
N PRO A 257 -6.07 -8.07 12.29
CA PRO A 257 -5.69 -9.16 11.41
C PRO A 257 -6.51 -9.15 10.12
N ASN A 258 -5.83 -9.35 8.99
CA ASN A 258 -6.47 -9.54 7.69
C ASN A 258 -6.68 -11.03 7.41
N SER A 259 -7.82 -11.39 6.82
CA SER A 259 -8.09 -12.78 6.42
C SER A 259 -7.63 -13.04 5.00
N SER A 260 -6.82 -14.07 4.77
CA SER A 260 -6.54 -14.56 3.41
C SER A 260 -7.72 -15.33 2.81
N SER A 261 -8.56 -15.96 3.64
CA SER A 261 -9.74 -16.73 3.22
C SER A 261 -11.03 -15.91 3.17
N ASP A 262 -11.05 -14.73 3.80
CA ASP A 262 -12.15 -13.76 3.68
C ASP A 262 -11.64 -12.30 3.65
N PRO A 263 -10.87 -11.88 2.62
CA PRO A 263 -10.31 -10.53 2.57
C PRO A 263 -11.38 -9.44 2.61
N ALA A 264 -12.54 -9.71 1.98
CA ALA A 264 -13.67 -8.78 1.88
C ALA A 264 -14.22 -8.32 3.25
N SER A 265 -14.04 -9.11 4.31
CA SER A 265 -14.50 -8.77 5.66
C SER A 265 -13.52 -7.91 6.48
N SER A 266 -12.39 -7.47 5.89
CA SER A 266 -11.30 -6.77 6.57
C SER A 266 -11.30 -5.25 6.38
N LEU A 267 -10.70 -4.53 7.33
CA LEU A 267 -10.53 -3.08 7.25
C LEU A 267 -9.64 -2.67 6.06
N ALA A 268 -8.56 -3.41 5.79
CA ALA A 268 -7.67 -3.13 4.65
C ALA A 268 -8.42 -3.24 3.31
N TYR A 269 -9.32 -4.21 3.16
CA TYR A 269 -10.14 -4.35 1.96
C TYR A 269 -11.17 -3.22 1.82
N PHE A 270 -11.85 -2.82 2.90
CA PHE A 270 -12.75 -1.65 2.89
C PHE A 270 -12.00 -0.38 2.47
N ARG A 271 -10.88 -0.07 3.15
CA ARG A 271 -10.04 1.09 2.83
C ARG A 271 -9.54 1.09 1.39
N SER A 272 -9.27 -0.07 0.81
CA SER A 272 -8.83 -0.19 -0.58
C SER A 272 -9.97 -0.05 -1.59
N ASN A 273 -11.07 -0.80 -1.41
CA ASN A 273 -12.05 -1.04 -2.48
C ASN A 273 -13.36 -0.25 -2.38
N ALA A 274 -13.76 0.22 -1.19
CA ALA A 274 -15.02 0.96 -1.06
C ALA A 274 -14.96 2.32 -1.80
N PRO A 275 -16.07 2.85 -2.34
CA PRO A 275 -16.10 4.22 -2.85
C PRO A 275 -15.94 5.23 -1.70
N SER A 276 -15.58 6.47 -2.02
CA SER A 276 -15.61 7.56 -1.03
C SER A 276 -17.07 7.92 -0.69
N GLY A 277 -17.32 8.31 0.56
CA GLY A 277 -18.64 8.50 1.13
C GLY A 277 -19.30 7.21 1.64
N ALA A 278 -18.59 6.08 1.63
CA ALA A 278 -19.07 4.78 2.09
C ALA A 278 -18.78 4.53 3.57
N PHE A 279 -19.58 3.64 4.17
CA PHE A 279 -19.48 3.24 5.58
C PHE A 279 -19.33 1.73 5.72
N SER A 280 -18.56 1.23 6.67
CA SER A 280 -18.61 -0.19 7.04
C SER A 280 -18.59 -0.34 8.56
N VAL A 281 -19.34 -1.33 9.07
CA VAL A 281 -19.45 -1.56 10.50
C VAL A 281 -18.64 -2.79 10.86
N PHE A 282 -17.61 -2.58 11.67
CA PHE A 282 -16.73 -3.61 12.19
C PHE A 282 -17.08 -3.93 13.64
N THR A 283 -16.77 -5.15 14.05
CA THR A 283 -17.04 -5.69 15.38
C THR A 283 -15.76 -6.24 15.98
N PHE A 284 -15.53 -5.96 17.27
CA PHE A 284 -14.47 -6.58 18.06
C PHE A 284 -14.95 -7.88 18.67
N GLY A 285 -14.63 -9.00 18.02
CA GLY A 285 -15.18 -10.31 18.32
C GLY A 285 -16.67 -10.43 18.01
N ALA A 286 -17.14 -11.67 17.90
CA ALA A 286 -18.52 -12.02 17.57
C ALA A 286 -18.90 -13.37 18.20
N TYR A 287 -20.20 -13.66 18.28
CA TYR A 287 -20.74 -14.96 18.74
C TYR A 287 -20.08 -15.46 20.05
N THR A 288 -19.93 -14.55 21.01
CA THR A 288 -19.11 -14.77 22.22
C THR A 288 -19.80 -14.18 23.44
N HIS A 289 -19.49 -14.73 24.62
CA HIS A 289 -19.99 -14.25 25.90
C HIS A 289 -18.90 -13.55 26.74
N ARG A 290 -17.66 -13.44 26.24
CA ARG A 290 -16.53 -12.71 26.88
C ARG A 290 -16.15 -13.16 28.30
N ASN A 291 -16.47 -14.38 28.71
CA ASN A 291 -16.19 -14.86 30.07
C ASN A 291 -15.03 -15.85 30.06
N GLY A 292 -14.14 -15.74 31.06
CA GLY A 292 -12.98 -16.60 31.21
C GLY A 292 -11.95 -16.50 30.07
N MET A 293 -11.59 -17.62 29.46
CA MET A 293 -10.44 -17.71 28.53
C MET A 293 -10.80 -17.47 27.06
N SER A 294 -10.04 -16.60 26.39
CA SER A 294 -10.02 -16.58 24.92
C SER A 294 -9.13 -17.70 24.40
N GLN A 295 -9.64 -18.56 23.53
CA GLN A 295 -8.86 -19.64 22.92
C GLN A 295 -7.74 -19.10 22.01
N TRP A 296 -8.06 -18.12 21.17
CA TRP A 296 -7.07 -17.49 20.28
C TRP A 296 -6.08 -16.57 21.04
N GLY A 297 -6.53 -15.91 22.13
CA GLY A 297 -5.62 -15.19 23.02
C GLY A 297 -4.66 -16.12 23.77
N ALA A 298 -5.16 -17.25 24.29
CA ALA A 298 -4.35 -18.29 24.92
C ALA A 298 -3.32 -18.91 23.95
N ARG A 299 -3.69 -19.07 22.67
CA ARG A 299 -2.77 -19.47 21.60
C ARG A 299 -1.61 -18.48 21.45
N ALA A 300 -1.89 -17.20 21.25
CA ALA A 300 -0.84 -16.19 21.08
C ALA A 300 0.06 -16.05 22.32
N ARG A 301 -0.52 -16.16 23.53
CA ARG A 301 0.24 -16.21 24.79
C ARG A 301 1.20 -17.40 24.82
N ALA A 302 0.75 -18.58 24.40
CA ALA A 302 1.57 -19.79 24.31
C ALA A 302 2.65 -19.71 23.22
N GLU A 303 2.36 -19.09 22.08
CA GLU A 303 3.32 -18.83 20.99
C GLU A 303 4.38 -17.79 21.42
N ALA A 304 4.01 -16.83 22.27
CA ALA A 304 4.94 -15.92 22.97
C ALA A 304 5.65 -16.57 24.18
N GLY A 305 5.62 -17.90 24.31
CA GLY A 305 6.39 -18.65 25.31
C GLY A 305 5.77 -18.75 26.71
N GLN A 306 4.54 -18.28 26.93
CA GLN A 306 3.88 -18.45 28.24
C GLN A 306 3.54 -19.92 28.49
N THR A 307 3.85 -20.40 29.69
CA THR A 307 3.42 -21.71 30.19
C THR A 307 1.90 -21.75 30.40
N TYR A 308 1.30 -22.95 30.40
CA TYR A 308 -0.12 -23.11 30.71
C TYR A 308 -0.50 -22.49 32.06
N GLN A 309 0.40 -22.51 33.05
CA GLN A 309 0.18 -21.85 34.34
C GLN A 309 0.07 -20.32 34.21
N GLN A 310 0.94 -19.69 33.43
CA GLN A 310 0.91 -18.24 33.19
C GLN A 310 -0.32 -17.82 32.37
N ILE A 311 -0.69 -18.61 31.35
CA ILE A 311 -1.91 -18.41 30.56
C ILE A 311 -3.14 -18.44 31.46
N LEU A 312 -3.26 -19.48 32.30
CA LEU A 312 -4.40 -19.64 33.19
C LEU A 312 -4.45 -18.58 34.29
N ALA A 313 -3.30 -18.17 34.84
CA ALA A 313 -3.24 -17.05 35.78
C ALA A 313 -3.69 -15.71 35.15
N ALA A 314 -3.43 -15.52 33.84
CA ALA A 314 -3.85 -14.31 33.11
C ALA A 314 -5.35 -14.25 32.81
N TYR A 315 -6.03 -15.41 32.67
CA TYR A 315 -7.48 -15.49 32.44
C TYR A 315 -8.32 -15.76 33.68
N PHE A 316 -7.72 -16.31 34.73
CA PHE A 316 -8.38 -16.70 35.97
C PHE A 316 -7.56 -16.23 37.18
N PRO A 317 -7.40 -14.89 37.36
CA PRO A 317 -6.62 -14.35 38.46
C PRO A 317 -7.15 -14.82 39.82
N GLY A 318 -6.24 -15.14 40.74
CA GLY A 318 -6.57 -15.65 42.07
C GLY A 318 -7.13 -17.08 42.12
N LYS A 319 -7.10 -17.84 41.02
CA LYS A 319 -7.41 -19.28 41.01
C LYS A 319 -6.15 -20.12 41.22
N VAL A 320 -6.33 -21.30 41.80
CA VAL A 320 -5.25 -22.22 42.18
C VAL A 320 -5.45 -23.59 41.53
N PHE A 321 -4.34 -24.28 41.25
CA PHE A 321 -4.34 -25.64 40.74
C PHE A 321 -4.68 -26.63 41.86
N ARG A 322 -5.50 -27.64 41.54
CA ARG A 322 -5.93 -28.69 42.45
C ARG A 322 -6.04 -30.02 41.74
N THR A 323 -5.91 -31.11 42.49
CA THR A 323 -6.00 -32.49 42.02
C THR A 323 -6.74 -33.35 43.04
N GLY A 324 -7.31 -34.48 42.59
CA GLY A 324 -7.95 -35.47 43.46
C GLY A 324 -9.35 -35.09 43.97
N SER A 325 -9.49 -33.93 44.63
CA SER A 325 -10.75 -33.48 45.23
C SER A 325 -11.07 -31.99 45.05
N VAL A 326 -12.36 -31.68 45.06
CA VAL A 326 -12.92 -30.33 44.93
C VAL A 326 -14.01 -30.09 45.95
N ILE A 327 -14.21 -28.85 46.39
CA ILE A 327 -15.41 -28.47 47.13
C ILE A 327 -16.56 -28.34 46.14
N ASN A 328 -17.59 -29.16 46.33
CA ASN A 328 -18.78 -29.14 45.51
C ASN A 328 -19.57 -27.83 45.69
N LYS A 329 -20.04 -27.23 44.59
CA LYS A 329 -20.66 -25.90 44.61
C LYS A 329 -22.02 -25.84 45.32
N SER A 330 -22.72 -26.97 45.42
CA SER A 330 -24.05 -27.09 46.02
C SER A 330 -24.02 -27.63 47.46
N THR A 331 -23.17 -28.61 47.77
CA THR A 331 -23.11 -29.22 49.11
C THR A 331 -22.10 -28.53 50.03
N GLY A 332 -21.10 -27.82 49.48
CA GLY A 332 -20.00 -27.25 50.26
C GLY A 332 -19.02 -28.30 50.82
N VAL A 333 -19.20 -29.58 50.49
CA VAL A 333 -18.36 -30.69 50.96
C VAL A 333 -17.20 -30.93 49.99
N SER A 334 -16.05 -31.32 50.53
CA SER A 334 -14.90 -31.79 49.75
C SER A 334 -15.14 -33.21 49.23
N GLU A 335 -15.22 -33.37 47.91
CA GLU A 335 -15.54 -34.61 47.21
C GLU A 335 -14.45 -34.97 46.22
N ALA A 336 -14.26 -36.26 45.92
CA ALA A 336 -13.38 -36.68 44.83
C ALA A 336 -13.89 -36.14 43.47
N ILE A 337 -12.97 -35.81 42.56
CA ILE A 337 -13.32 -35.42 41.19
C ILE A 337 -14.03 -36.58 40.49
N MET A 338 -15.14 -36.30 39.80
CA MET A 338 -15.94 -37.29 39.09
C MET A 338 -15.12 -38.14 38.12
N THR A 339 -15.37 -39.46 38.09
CA THR A 339 -14.73 -40.39 37.13
C THR A 339 -15.60 -40.68 35.91
N LYS A 340 -16.88 -40.31 35.97
CA LYS A 340 -17.87 -40.47 34.90
C LYS A 340 -18.64 -39.17 34.70
N ILE A 341 -19.10 -38.95 33.47
CA ILE A 341 -19.91 -37.79 33.09
C ILE A 341 -21.05 -38.22 32.18
N THR A 342 -22.26 -37.72 32.44
CA THR A 342 -23.44 -37.97 31.61
C THR A 342 -23.58 -36.85 30.57
N THR A 343 -23.82 -37.22 29.32
CA THR A 343 -24.05 -36.28 28.21
C THR A 343 -25.44 -36.47 27.62
N THR A 344 -25.99 -35.43 26.98
CA THR A 344 -27.32 -35.50 26.34
C THR A 344 -27.39 -36.45 25.14
N THR A 345 -26.26 -36.79 24.52
CA THR A 345 -26.22 -37.50 23.22
C THR A 345 -25.53 -38.85 23.29
N TYR A 346 -24.44 -38.97 24.04
CA TYR A 346 -23.61 -40.18 24.09
C TYR A 346 -23.75 -40.96 25.41
N GLY A 347 -24.75 -40.61 26.24
CA GLY A 347 -24.96 -41.22 27.54
C GLY A 347 -23.82 -40.95 28.52
N THR A 348 -23.53 -41.92 29.39
CA THR A 348 -22.49 -41.83 30.42
C THR A 348 -21.14 -42.34 29.92
N MET A 349 -20.12 -41.48 29.95
CA MET A 349 -18.75 -41.78 29.52
C MET A 349 -17.75 -41.70 30.69
N ASN A 350 -16.57 -42.31 30.54
CA ASN A 350 -15.42 -42.03 31.42
C ASN A 350 -15.01 -40.56 31.23
N PHE A 351 -14.76 -39.85 32.34
CA PHE A 351 -14.48 -38.42 32.29
C PHE A 351 -13.14 -38.08 31.61
N GLU A 352 -12.06 -38.77 31.96
CA GLU A 352 -10.71 -38.53 31.42
C GLU A 352 -10.46 -39.31 30.13
N ASP A 353 -10.78 -40.61 30.12
CA ASP A 353 -10.37 -41.55 29.07
C ASP A 353 -11.34 -41.63 27.88
N ASP A 354 -12.38 -40.80 27.87
CA ASP A 354 -13.42 -40.80 26.83
C ASP A 354 -13.95 -39.39 26.57
N TYR A 355 -14.58 -38.74 27.56
CA TYR A 355 -15.15 -37.40 27.40
C TYR A 355 -14.12 -36.34 27.04
N LEU A 356 -13.04 -36.17 27.83
CA LEU A 356 -12.02 -35.16 27.52
C LEU A 356 -11.32 -35.42 26.18
N LEU A 357 -11.13 -36.68 25.79
CA LEU A 357 -10.52 -37.04 24.50
C LEU A 357 -11.42 -36.74 23.29
N ARG A 358 -12.72 -36.50 23.47
CA ARG A 358 -13.67 -36.16 22.38
C ARG A 358 -13.81 -34.67 22.12
N LEU A 359 -13.21 -33.80 22.94
CA LEU A 359 -13.45 -32.36 22.83
C LEU A 359 -12.84 -31.77 21.55
N ASN A 360 -13.67 -31.06 20.77
CA ASN A 360 -13.25 -30.50 19.49
C ASN A 360 -13.19 -28.98 19.44
N GLU A 361 -12.66 -28.38 20.51
CA GLU A 361 -12.61 -26.93 20.71
C GLU A 361 -11.37 -26.26 20.08
N MET A 362 -10.18 -26.84 20.26
CA MET A 362 -8.91 -26.30 19.74
C MET A 362 -8.22 -27.22 18.72
N PRO A 363 -7.60 -26.66 17.65
CA PRO A 363 -6.78 -27.41 16.71
C PRO A 363 -5.52 -28.01 17.36
N GLU A 364 -5.21 -29.26 17.01
CA GLU A 364 -4.06 -30.00 17.58
C GLU A 364 -2.69 -29.49 17.11
N SER A 365 -2.67 -28.62 16.09
CA SER A 365 -1.45 -27.93 15.62
C SER A 365 -1.02 -26.76 16.50
N TRP A 366 -1.84 -26.36 17.48
CA TRP A 366 -1.53 -25.25 18.37
C TRP A 366 -0.55 -25.68 19.48
N SER A 367 0.15 -24.70 20.07
CA SER A 367 1.15 -24.95 21.12
C SER A 367 0.60 -25.81 22.26
N MET A 368 1.39 -26.81 22.67
CA MET A 368 1.11 -27.71 23.79
C MET A 368 0.74 -26.96 25.08
N GLN A 369 1.26 -25.75 25.30
CA GLN A 369 0.88 -24.93 26.46
C GLN A 369 -0.57 -24.44 26.39
N ALA A 370 -1.05 -24.06 25.20
CA ALA A 370 -2.45 -23.69 24.98
C ALA A 370 -3.38 -24.91 25.10
N LEU A 371 -2.99 -26.07 24.56
CA LEU A 371 -3.76 -27.32 24.70
C LEU A 371 -3.85 -27.77 26.17
N LYS A 372 -2.75 -27.70 26.93
CA LYS A 372 -2.72 -28.00 28.37
C LYS A 372 -3.58 -27.04 29.18
N ALA A 373 -3.58 -25.75 28.84
CA ALA A 373 -4.49 -24.79 29.45
C ALA A 373 -5.94 -25.22 29.20
N GLN A 374 -6.34 -25.38 27.93
CA GLN A 374 -7.69 -25.78 27.54
C GLN A 374 -8.17 -27.07 28.19
N ALA A 375 -7.33 -28.11 28.29
CA ALA A 375 -7.67 -29.35 28.96
C ALA A 375 -8.04 -29.14 30.44
N ILE A 376 -7.31 -28.27 31.16
CA ILE A 376 -7.56 -27.96 32.56
C ILE A 376 -8.89 -27.19 32.75
N ILE A 377 -9.18 -26.16 31.96
CA ILE A 377 -10.48 -25.46 32.11
C ILE A 377 -11.66 -26.19 31.53
N ALA A 378 -11.52 -26.98 30.46
CA ALA A 378 -12.58 -27.88 30.01
C ALA A 378 -12.96 -28.88 31.11
N ARG A 379 -11.96 -29.39 31.85
CA ARG A 379 -12.17 -30.23 33.04
C ARG A 379 -12.88 -29.46 34.16
N THR A 380 -12.40 -28.27 34.55
CA THR A 380 -13.06 -27.44 35.58
C THR A 380 -14.49 -27.05 35.20
N PHE A 381 -14.72 -26.66 33.94
CA PHE A 381 -16.03 -26.30 33.40
C PHE A 381 -16.99 -27.48 33.49
N ALA A 382 -16.59 -28.66 33.02
CA ALA A 382 -17.42 -29.87 33.09
C ALA A 382 -17.80 -30.24 34.53
N ILE A 383 -16.85 -30.17 35.47
CA ILE A 383 -17.11 -30.44 36.89
C ILE A 383 -18.08 -29.39 37.48
N ASN A 384 -17.90 -28.11 37.16
CA ASN A 384 -18.83 -27.08 37.64
C ASN A 384 -20.23 -27.26 37.03
N TYR A 385 -20.33 -27.42 35.71
CA TYR A 385 -21.58 -27.53 34.97
C TYR A 385 -22.43 -28.71 35.47
N THR A 386 -21.81 -29.89 35.57
CA THR A 386 -22.47 -31.14 35.98
C THR A 386 -22.63 -31.29 37.49
N ASN A 387 -22.21 -30.29 38.28
CA ASN A 387 -22.16 -30.36 39.74
C ASN A 387 -21.40 -31.61 40.27
N ASN A 388 -20.22 -31.85 39.68
CA ASN A 388 -19.38 -33.04 39.88
C ASN A 388 -20.13 -34.35 39.50
N GLY A 389 -20.70 -34.39 38.28
CA GLY A 389 -21.27 -35.58 37.66
C GLY A 389 -22.73 -35.90 38.02
N ARG A 390 -23.42 -35.00 38.75
CA ARG A 390 -24.81 -35.15 39.21
C ARG A 390 -25.85 -34.75 38.17
N SER A 391 -25.52 -33.85 37.24
CA SER A 391 -26.35 -33.48 36.10
C SER A 391 -25.64 -33.77 34.78
N SER A 392 -26.40 -33.86 33.69
CA SER A 392 -25.85 -34.04 32.35
C SER A 392 -25.30 -32.74 31.77
N ILE A 393 -24.38 -32.85 30.80
CA ILE A 393 -23.89 -31.73 29.99
C ILE A 393 -24.42 -31.84 28.54
N CYS A 394 -24.78 -30.71 27.93
CA CYS A 394 -25.18 -30.68 26.52
C CYS A 394 -23.96 -30.81 25.59
N THR A 395 -24.19 -31.30 24.37
CA THR A 395 -23.12 -31.63 23.40
C THR A 395 -23.04 -30.63 22.22
N THR A 396 -23.61 -29.44 22.38
CA THR A 396 -23.62 -28.36 21.38
C THR A 396 -22.63 -27.25 21.77
N GLU A 397 -22.38 -26.33 20.85
CA GLU A 397 -21.60 -25.09 21.09
C GLU A 397 -22.10 -24.27 22.31
N SER A 398 -23.34 -24.48 22.77
CA SER A 398 -23.89 -23.85 23.98
C SER A 398 -23.30 -24.40 25.30
N CYS A 399 -22.61 -25.55 25.27
CA CYS A 399 -21.95 -26.13 26.44
C CYS A 399 -20.54 -26.65 26.11
N GLN A 400 -20.42 -27.55 25.13
CA GLN A 400 -19.21 -28.31 24.81
C GLN A 400 -19.39 -29.08 23.50
N VAL A 401 -18.47 -28.95 22.55
CA VAL A 401 -18.49 -29.72 21.30
C VAL A 401 -17.83 -31.09 21.49
N ILE A 402 -18.66 -32.15 21.56
CA ILE A 402 -18.21 -33.53 21.79
C ILE A 402 -18.25 -34.36 20.50
N GLY A 403 -17.07 -34.78 20.03
CA GLY A 403 -16.90 -35.60 18.84
C GLY A 403 -17.37 -37.06 18.97
N THR A 404 -17.71 -37.65 17.83
CA THR A 404 -18.10 -39.06 17.69
C THR A 404 -16.94 -40.04 17.94
N THR A 405 -15.71 -39.58 17.76
CA THR A 405 -14.46 -40.35 18.00
C THR A 405 -13.57 -39.67 19.04
N LYS A 406 -12.70 -40.45 19.68
CA LYS A 406 -11.64 -39.94 20.55
C LYS A 406 -10.50 -39.40 19.68
N LYS A 407 -9.94 -38.25 20.03
CA LYS A 407 -8.71 -37.70 19.44
C LYS A 407 -7.48 -38.49 19.91
N THR A 408 -6.41 -38.39 19.12
CA THR A 408 -5.11 -39.02 19.35
C THR A 408 -4.02 -38.03 18.93
N GLY A 409 -2.90 -38.00 19.65
CA GLY A 409 -1.82 -37.02 19.39
C GLY A 409 -1.87 -35.86 20.38
N ALA A 410 -1.55 -34.65 19.94
CA ALA A 410 -1.23 -33.53 20.82
C ALA A 410 -2.35 -33.16 21.81
N TRP A 411 -3.63 -33.33 21.46
CA TRP A 411 -4.72 -33.15 22.42
C TRP A 411 -4.73 -34.24 23.50
N ALA A 412 -4.57 -35.50 23.12
CA ALA A 412 -4.51 -36.61 24.05
C ALA A 412 -3.29 -36.50 24.99
N ASP A 413 -2.14 -36.06 24.46
CA ASP A 413 -0.94 -35.77 25.25
C ASP A 413 -1.18 -34.62 26.25
N ALA A 414 -1.89 -33.56 25.85
CA ALA A 414 -2.24 -32.45 26.74
C ALA A 414 -3.21 -32.88 27.85
N VAL A 415 -4.22 -33.70 27.54
CA VAL A 415 -5.15 -34.28 28.52
C VAL A 415 -4.41 -35.20 29.49
N SER A 416 -3.54 -36.09 28.98
CA SER A 416 -2.71 -37.01 29.76
C SER A 416 -1.76 -36.26 30.70
N ALA A 417 -0.99 -35.30 30.18
CA ALA A 417 -0.04 -34.51 30.94
C ALA A 417 -0.68 -33.52 31.94
N THR A 418 -2.01 -33.37 31.93
CA THR A 418 -2.78 -32.57 32.89
C THR A 418 -3.86 -33.39 33.60
N ARG A 419 -3.78 -34.73 33.58
CA ARG A 419 -4.82 -35.62 34.11
C ARG A 419 -5.18 -35.29 35.56
N GLY A 420 -6.48 -35.13 35.82
CA GLY A 420 -6.99 -34.76 37.15
C GLY A 420 -6.66 -33.34 37.64
N VAL A 421 -5.95 -32.51 36.86
CA VAL A 421 -5.61 -31.13 37.21
C VAL A 421 -6.77 -30.19 36.85
N VAL A 422 -7.24 -29.43 37.84
CA VAL A 422 -8.33 -28.46 37.73
C VAL A 422 -7.93 -27.13 38.35
N LEU A 423 -8.62 -26.05 37.98
CA LEU A 423 -8.62 -24.79 38.71
C LEU A 423 -9.78 -24.72 39.72
N THR A 424 -9.52 -24.15 40.90
CA THR A 424 -10.51 -23.78 41.92
C THR A 424 -10.24 -22.38 42.45
N ASP A 425 -11.14 -21.83 43.27
CA ASP A 425 -10.73 -20.76 44.20
C ASP A 425 -9.81 -21.29 45.32
N THR A 426 -9.31 -20.39 46.17
CA THR A 426 -8.39 -20.71 47.26
C THR A 426 -8.98 -21.62 48.34
N ALA A 427 -10.31 -21.63 48.51
CA ALA A 427 -10.99 -22.58 49.40
C ALA A 427 -11.07 -23.99 48.78
N GLY A 428 -10.98 -24.10 47.46
CA GLY A 428 -11.11 -25.36 46.72
C GLY A 428 -12.44 -25.53 46.00
N LYS A 429 -13.29 -24.50 45.94
CA LYS A 429 -14.59 -24.54 45.27
C LYS A 429 -14.43 -24.38 43.78
N VAL A 430 -15.13 -25.22 43.02
CA VAL A 430 -15.18 -25.12 41.55
C VAL A 430 -16.03 -23.93 41.10
N PHE A 431 -15.56 -23.20 40.10
CA PHE A 431 -16.22 -22.03 39.50
C PHE A 431 -16.53 -22.29 38.02
N SER A 432 -17.33 -21.43 37.39
CA SER A 432 -17.64 -21.52 35.96
C SER A 432 -16.43 -21.08 35.15
N ALA A 433 -15.58 -22.03 34.74
CA ALA A 433 -14.39 -21.78 33.94
C ALA A 433 -14.74 -21.72 32.44
N GLN A 434 -15.51 -20.71 32.06
CA GLN A 434 -15.93 -20.52 30.67
C GLN A 434 -14.74 -20.18 29.76
N TYR A 435 -14.92 -20.42 28.46
CA TYR A 435 -14.01 -20.00 27.41
C TYR A 435 -14.81 -19.77 26.13
N ALA A 436 -14.29 -18.95 25.22
CA ALA A 436 -14.86 -18.74 23.89
C ALA A 436 -13.73 -18.59 22.87
N ALA A 437 -14.06 -18.70 21.57
CA ALA A 437 -13.07 -18.57 20.51
C ALA A 437 -12.33 -17.22 20.58
N VAL A 438 -13.08 -16.12 20.53
CA VAL A 438 -12.57 -14.74 20.59
C VAL A 438 -13.49 -13.87 21.44
N HIS A 439 -12.93 -12.87 22.11
CA HIS A 439 -13.60 -11.91 23.00
C HIS A 439 -13.62 -10.49 22.40
N GLY A 440 -12.70 -10.16 21.49
CA GLY A 440 -12.53 -8.81 20.96
C GLY A 440 -11.65 -7.94 21.87
N GLY A 441 -10.59 -8.54 22.44
CA GLY A 441 -9.58 -7.87 23.28
C GLY A 441 -10.01 -7.52 24.70
N TRP A 442 -11.27 -7.73 25.07
CA TRP A 442 -11.80 -7.47 26.41
C TRP A 442 -12.67 -8.61 26.92
N GLY A 443 -12.40 -9.10 28.13
CA GLY A 443 -13.18 -10.14 28.80
C GLY A 443 -13.75 -9.67 30.13
N ASN A 444 -15.00 -10.04 30.42
CA ASN A 444 -15.79 -9.59 31.57
C ASN A 444 -15.14 -9.91 32.94
N ASN A 445 -14.31 -10.95 33.01
CA ASN A 445 -13.62 -11.36 34.24
C ASN A 445 -12.13 -10.94 34.29
N VAL A 446 -11.60 -10.36 33.21
CA VAL A 446 -10.15 -10.17 33.00
C VAL A 446 -9.76 -8.75 32.57
N GLY A 447 -10.73 -7.92 32.17
CA GLY A 447 -10.49 -6.61 31.58
C GLY A 447 -9.83 -6.73 30.20
N TRP A 448 -8.86 -5.85 29.93
CA TRP A 448 -8.10 -5.87 28.68
C TRP A 448 -7.19 -7.10 28.59
N ASP A 449 -7.38 -7.88 27.53
CA ASP A 449 -6.49 -8.99 27.16
C ASP A 449 -5.43 -8.52 26.15
N THR A 450 -4.68 -7.50 26.57
CA THR A 450 -3.51 -6.94 25.91
C THR A 450 -2.22 -7.42 26.61
N LYS A 451 -1.04 -7.14 26.06
CA LYS A 451 0.24 -7.39 26.74
C LYS A 451 0.44 -6.40 27.89
N THR A 452 -0.01 -5.17 27.72
CA THR A 452 0.09 -4.06 28.68
C THR A 452 -1.01 -4.02 29.74
N LYS A 453 -2.10 -4.79 29.55
CA LYS A 453 -3.31 -4.80 30.40
C LYS A 453 -4.11 -3.50 30.43
N THR A 454 -3.84 -2.55 29.53
CA THR A 454 -4.69 -1.37 29.28
C THR A 454 -5.30 -1.43 27.87
N GLY A 455 -6.28 -0.56 27.63
CA GLY A 455 -6.75 -0.17 26.30
C GLY A 455 -6.29 1.23 25.90
N ASP A 456 -5.60 1.91 26.83
CA ASP A 456 -5.06 3.26 26.66
C ASP A 456 -3.71 3.17 25.93
N TYR A 457 -3.81 2.83 24.64
CA TYR A 457 -2.79 3.03 23.64
C TYR A 457 -3.51 3.40 22.35
N THR A 458 -2.94 4.34 21.58
CA THR A 458 -3.39 4.73 20.23
C THR A 458 -3.50 3.56 19.24
N ASN A 459 -3.05 2.37 19.65
CA ASN A 459 -3.10 1.14 18.89
C ASN A 459 -3.30 -0.12 19.76
N TRP A 460 -4.15 -0.08 20.80
CA TRP A 460 -4.37 -1.23 21.70
C TRP A 460 -4.73 -2.54 20.96
N THR A 461 -5.33 -2.42 19.77
CA THR A 461 -5.61 -3.51 18.84
C THR A 461 -4.36 -4.28 18.43
N ALA A 462 -3.22 -3.63 18.19
CA ALA A 462 -1.94 -4.31 17.92
C ALA A 462 -1.39 -5.06 19.14
N ASP A 463 -1.80 -4.66 20.35
CA ASP A 463 -1.35 -5.26 21.60
C ASP A 463 -2.30 -6.34 22.16
N ALA A 464 -3.52 -6.42 21.66
CA ALA A 464 -4.48 -7.46 22.01
C ALA A 464 -3.95 -8.84 21.60
N TRP A 465 -3.90 -9.81 22.53
CA TRP A 465 -3.39 -11.16 22.27
C TRP A 465 -4.12 -11.86 21.12
N GLU A 466 -5.40 -11.55 20.95
CA GLU A 466 -6.21 -12.06 19.84
C GLU A 466 -5.79 -11.47 18.49
N SER A 467 -5.45 -10.18 18.41
CA SER A 467 -4.90 -9.60 17.17
C SER A 467 -3.53 -10.22 16.85
N VAL A 468 -2.67 -10.35 17.87
CA VAL A 468 -1.36 -11.01 17.75
C VAL A 468 -1.47 -12.46 17.27
N SER A 469 -2.56 -13.16 17.59
CA SER A 469 -2.84 -14.53 17.10
C SER A 469 -3.14 -14.63 15.60
N GLY A 470 -3.36 -13.49 14.92
CA GLY A 470 -3.74 -13.43 13.52
C GLY A 470 -5.21 -13.77 13.24
N VAL A 471 -6.07 -13.90 14.26
CA VAL A 471 -7.47 -14.33 14.06
C VAL A 471 -8.30 -13.24 13.37
N SER A 472 -8.72 -13.50 12.13
CA SER A 472 -9.36 -12.47 11.29
C SER A 472 -10.78 -12.07 11.70
N TRP A 473 -11.39 -12.73 12.69
CA TRP A 473 -12.64 -12.27 13.32
C TRP A 473 -12.41 -11.52 14.63
N PHE A 474 -11.16 -11.19 14.98
CA PHE A 474 -10.87 -10.22 16.05
C PHE A 474 -11.50 -8.87 15.74
N TYR A 475 -11.34 -8.37 14.50
CA TYR A 475 -11.96 -7.14 14.02
C TYR A 475 -12.51 -7.34 12.60
N LYS A 476 -13.84 -7.47 12.48
CA LYS A 476 -14.49 -7.96 11.26
C LYS A 476 -15.85 -7.31 11.01
N THR A 477 -16.16 -7.05 9.75
CA THR A 477 -17.53 -6.73 9.29
C THR A 477 -18.28 -8.01 8.88
N TRP A 478 -19.57 -8.09 9.20
CA TRP A 478 -20.43 -9.25 8.93
C TRP A 478 -21.49 -8.87 7.92
N PHE A 479 -21.36 -9.42 6.71
CA PHE A 479 -22.21 -9.10 5.54
C PHE A 479 -22.74 -10.36 4.83
N ARG A 480 -22.49 -11.54 5.42
CA ARG A 480 -22.93 -12.84 4.90
C ARG A 480 -23.93 -13.49 5.85
N LYS A 481 -24.75 -14.40 5.31
CA LYS A 481 -25.68 -15.19 6.10
C LYS A 481 -24.94 -16.12 7.06
N GLY A 482 -24.95 -15.77 8.36
CA GLY A 482 -24.25 -16.51 9.41
C GLY A 482 -22.75 -16.23 9.43
N TYR A 483 -21.97 -17.12 10.07
CA TYR A 483 -20.54 -16.90 10.29
C TYR A 483 -19.62 -17.49 9.22
N ALA A 484 -20.15 -18.29 8.28
CA ALA A 484 -19.36 -19.00 7.27
C ALA A 484 -18.85 -18.05 6.16
N THR A 485 -17.59 -18.22 5.74
CA THR A 485 -16.99 -17.48 4.62
C THR A 485 -17.65 -17.79 3.27
N THR A 486 -18.28 -18.97 3.15
CA THR A 486 -19.10 -19.42 2.02
C THR A 486 -20.57 -19.00 2.11
N GLY A 487 -20.98 -18.26 3.15
CA GLY A 487 -22.35 -17.76 3.28
C GLY A 487 -22.72 -16.81 2.13
N ALA A 488 -24.00 -16.79 1.75
CA ALA A 488 -24.50 -15.84 0.76
C ALA A 488 -24.38 -14.39 1.29
N ASP A 489 -24.12 -13.44 0.40
CA ASP A 489 -24.01 -11.98 0.64
C ASP A 489 -25.18 -11.17 0.04
N CYS A 490 -26.19 -11.87 -0.48
CA CYS A 490 -27.34 -11.36 -1.24
C CYS A 490 -26.97 -10.46 -2.45
N GLY A 491 -25.73 -10.54 -2.95
CA GLY A 491 -25.19 -9.67 -3.99
C GLY A 491 -24.90 -8.25 -3.50
N HIS A 492 -24.66 -8.06 -2.20
CA HIS A 492 -24.36 -6.76 -1.59
C HIS A 492 -22.89 -6.64 -1.17
N SER A 493 -22.35 -5.42 -1.17
CA SER A 493 -20.98 -5.14 -0.72
C SER A 493 -20.82 -5.22 0.81
N PRO A 494 -19.60 -5.41 1.34
CA PRO A 494 -19.31 -5.38 2.79
C PRO A 494 -19.30 -3.95 3.38
N TRP A 495 -19.94 -2.99 2.70
CA TRP A 495 -20.08 -1.59 3.07
C TRP A 495 -21.43 -1.05 2.59
N LEU A 496 -21.89 -0.02 3.27
CA LEU A 496 -23.06 0.79 2.97
C LEU A 496 -22.65 2.00 2.12
N SER A 497 -23.49 2.36 1.17
CA SER A 497 -23.49 3.68 0.55
C SER A 497 -23.92 4.76 1.55
N ASN A 498 -23.69 6.03 1.20
CA ASN A 498 -24.21 7.15 1.97
C ASN A 498 -25.75 7.05 2.10
N THR A 499 -26.45 6.74 1.01
CA THR A 499 -27.91 6.60 0.99
C THR A 499 -28.41 5.57 1.99
N GLU A 500 -27.81 4.38 2.05
CA GLU A 500 -28.21 3.34 3.00
C GLU A 500 -27.90 3.72 4.45
N MET A 501 -26.77 4.39 4.71
CA MET A 501 -26.49 4.94 6.04
C MET A 501 -27.53 6.01 6.43
N THR A 502 -27.92 6.91 5.52
CA THR A 502 -28.99 7.88 5.81
C THR A 502 -30.33 7.20 6.08
N ASP A 503 -30.63 6.08 5.42
CA ASP A 503 -31.87 5.34 5.62
C ASP A 503 -31.91 4.68 7.01
N ILE A 504 -30.82 4.03 7.45
CA ILE A 504 -30.67 3.51 8.82
C ILE A 504 -30.80 4.63 9.86
N LEU A 505 -30.18 5.80 9.63
CA LEU A 505 -30.26 6.93 10.57
C LEU A 505 -31.66 7.55 10.63
N ASN A 506 -32.38 7.66 9.51
CA ASN A 506 -33.78 8.10 9.55
C ASN A 506 -34.66 7.05 10.23
N ALA A 507 -34.42 5.76 10.01
CA ALA A 507 -35.17 4.69 10.65
C ALA A 507 -34.98 4.74 12.18
N TYR A 508 -33.77 5.03 12.65
CA TYR A 508 -33.50 5.33 14.06
C TYR A 508 -34.30 6.53 14.55
N LEU A 509 -34.31 7.64 13.81
CA LEU A 509 -35.03 8.86 14.18
C LEU A 509 -36.55 8.65 14.30
N LEU A 510 -37.15 7.86 13.40
CA LEU A 510 -38.56 7.45 13.49
C LEU A 510 -38.80 6.51 14.68
N TRP A 511 -37.93 5.52 14.88
CA TRP A 511 -38.03 4.57 15.99
C TRP A 511 -37.97 5.26 17.35
N ILE A 512 -37.07 6.24 17.55
CA ILE A 512 -37.01 7.00 18.81
C ILE A 512 -38.18 7.99 18.96
N SER A 513 -38.69 8.60 17.88
CA SER A 513 -39.87 9.49 17.98
C SER A 513 -41.13 8.72 18.39
N ASN A 514 -41.19 7.43 18.04
CA ASN A 514 -42.26 6.51 18.43
C ASN A 514 -42.02 5.88 19.83
N GLY A 515 -41.07 6.39 20.61
CA GLY A 515 -40.78 5.90 21.96
C GLY A 515 -39.99 4.59 22.02
N LYS A 516 -39.27 4.24 20.95
CA LYS A 516 -38.51 2.98 20.79
C LYS A 516 -39.35 1.71 20.89
N THR A 517 -40.66 1.78 20.61
CA THR A 517 -41.50 0.57 20.67
C THR A 517 -41.02 -0.47 19.66
N GLU A 518 -41.00 -1.74 20.06
CA GLU A 518 -40.70 -2.89 19.17
C GLU A 518 -41.86 -3.19 18.19
N SER A 519 -42.80 -2.26 18.05
CA SER A 519 -44.13 -2.48 17.47
C SER A 519 -44.29 -1.98 16.04
N ASP A 520 -43.23 -1.49 15.39
CA ASP A 520 -43.29 -1.05 14.00
C ASP A 520 -42.67 -2.12 13.07
N PRO A 521 -43.49 -3.04 12.51
CA PRO A 521 -43.01 -4.11 11.63
C PRO A 521 -42.53 -3.61 10.27
N ARG A 522 -42.62 -2.31 9.98
CA ARG A 522 -42.13 -1.69 8.74
C ARG A 522 -40.71 -1.13 8.89
N ILE A 523 -40.18 -1.03 10.11
CA ILE A 523 -38.76 -0.73 10.38
C ILE A 523 -37.95 -2.03 10.25
N VAL A 524 -37.91 -2.56 9.03
CA VAL A 524 -37.11 -3.71 8.61
C VAL A 524 -36.38 -3.40 7.31
N SER A 525 -35.37 -4.19 6.92
CA SER A 525 -34.63 -3.97 5.67
C SER A 525 -35.57 -3.91 4.45
N ILE A 526 -35.27 -2.99 3.52
CA ILE A 526 -35.96 -2.86 2.23
C ILE A 526 -35.87 -4.13 1.37
N ASP A 527 -34.83 -4.95 1.56
CA ASP A 527 -34.60 -6.19 0.80
C ASP A 527 -34.90 -7.46 1.61
N VAL A 528 -35.58 -7.34 2.75
CA VAL A 528 -35.84 -8.46 3.68
C VAL A 528 -36.53 -9.66 2.99
N TYR A 529 -37.46 -9.42 2.06
CA TYR A 529 -38.06 -10.49 1.27
C TYR A 529 -37.06 -11.16 0.33
N LYS A 530 -36.25 -10.38 -0.39
CA LYS A 530 -35.24 -10.86 -1.35
C LYS A 530 -34.16 -11.71 -0.65
N CYS A 531 -33.69 -11.28 0.52
CA CYS A 531 -32.54 -11.89 1.18
C CYS A 531 -32.95 -12.91 2.26
N TRP A 532 -34.03 -12.67 2.99
CA TRP A 532 -34.46 -13.54 4.10
C TRP A 532 -35.68 -14.40 3.77
N GLY A 533 -36.37 -14.16 2.65
CA GLY A 533 -37.60 -14.86 2.26
C GLY A 533 -38.81 -14.50 3.13
N GLN A 534 -38.69 -13.47 3.97
CA GLN A 534 -39.73 -13.05 4.91
C GLN A 534 -40.65 -12.02 4.24
N ALA A 535 -41.95 -12.32 4.19
CA ALA A 535 -42.94 -11.38 3.69
C ALA A 535 -43.09 -10.22 4.69
N ALA A 536 -42.77 -9.01 4.25
CA ALA A 536 -42.87 -7.78 5.04
C ALA A 536 -43.26 -6.59 4.14
N ASN A 537 -43.70 -5.50 4.77
CA ASN A 537 -44.00 -4.23 4.11
C ASN A 537 -43.07 -3.13 4.63
N PRO A 538 -41.75 -3.20 4.38
CA PRO A 538 -40.81 -2.19 4.84
C PRO A 538 -41.20 -0.80 4.31
N TYR A 539 -40.89 0.25 5.07
CA TYR A 539 -40.94 1.60 4.50
C TYR A 539 -39.88 1.71 3.39
N SER A 540 -40.26 2.29 2.24
CA SER A 540 -39.28 2.81 1.27
C SER A 540 -38.46 3.96 1.87
N ILE A 541 -37.28 4.22 1.30
CA ILE A 541 -36.40 5.32 1.75
C ILE A 541 -37.12 6.68 1.68
N SER A 542 -37.98 6.88 0.66
CA SER A 542 -38.79 8.10 0.49
C SER A 542 -39.92 8.22 1.51
N GLU A 543 -40.68 7.14 1.77
CA GLU A 543 -41.71 7.16 2.82
C GLU A 543 -41.08 7.46 4.18
N LEU A 544 -40.01 6.74 4.52
CA LEU A 544 -39.39 6.85 5.84
C LEU A 544 -38.83 8.26 6.07
N ARG A 545 -38.18 8.87 5.07
CA ARG A 545 -37.76 10.28 5.12
C ARG A 545 -38.92 11.26 5.27
N SER A 546 -40.10 10.98 4.71
CA SER A 546 -41.27 11.86 4.82
C SER A 546 -41.92 11.83 6.22
N LEU A 547 -41.70 10.76 6.98
CA LEU A 547 -42.21 10.59 8.35
C LEU A 547 -41.29 11.21 9.42
N VAL A 548 -40.05 11.55 9.08
CA VAL A 548 -39.04 12.10 9.99
C VAL A 548 -38.94 13.61 9.83
N SER A 549 -39.12 14.36 10.93
CA SER A 549 -38.87 15.80 10.93
C SER A 549 -37.37 16.10 10.74
N ASN A 550 -37.06 16.97 9.77
CA ASN A 550 -35.71 17.33 9.33
C ASN A 550 -34.81 16.11 8.98
N PRO A 551 -35.16 15.31 7.95
CA PRO A 551 -34.53 14.02 7.71
C PRO A 551 -33.04 14.13 7.35
N VAL A 552 -32.29 13.08 7.66
CA VAL A 552 -30.92 12.90 7.19
C VAL A 552 -30.94 12.63 5.69
N THR A 553 -30.25 13.46 4.90
CA THR A 553 -30.06 13.29 3.45
C THR A 553 -28.60 13.09 3.07
N SER A 554 -27.65 13.39 3.97
CA SER A 554 -26.22 13.12 3.78
C SER A 554 -25.48 12.95 5.10
N VAL A 555 -24.53 12.03 5.14
CA VAL A 555 -23.61 11.79 6.28
C VAL A 555 -22.17 12.09 5.84
N TYR A 556 -21.43 12.85 6.63
CA TYR A 556 -20.09 13.35 6.30
C TYR A 556 -18.97 12.67 7.11
N SER A 557 -19.29 12.08 8.26
CA SER A 557 -18.38 11.24 9.04
C SER A 557 -19.15 10.42 10.08
N ALA A 558 -18.51 9.37 10.59
CA ALA A 558 -18.93 8.62 11.77
C ALA A 558 -17.76 8.55 12.77
N VAL A 559 -18.08 8.61 14.06
CA VAL A 559 -17.11 8.56 15.16
C VAL A 559 -17.68 7.63 16.23
N SER A 560 -17.00 6.52 16.52
CA SER A 560 -17.43 5.55 17.55
C SER A 560 -16.60 5.73 18.81
N SER A 561 -17.23 5.94 19.95
CA SER A 561 -16.53 6.01 21.25
C SER A 561 -16.63 4.66 21.95
N ASN A 562 -15.49 4.03 22.23
CA ASN A 562 -15.40 2.77 22.95
C ASN A 562 -14.65 2.93 24.27
N HIS A 563 -15.16 2.31 25.34
CA HIS A 563 -14.56 2.31 26.67
C HIS A 563 -14.79 0.96 27.36
N GLY A 564 -13.79 0.41 28.06
CA GLY A 564 -13.90 -0.90 28.73
C GLY A 564 -14.36 -2.01 27.77
N GLY A 565 -13.81 -2.03 26.55
CA GLY A 565 -14.22 -2.94 25.48
C GLY A 565 -15.68 -2.83 25.06
N THR A 566 -16.37 -1.71 25.28
CA THR A 566 -17.80 -1.52 24.97
C THR A 566 -18.04 -0.19 24.25
N THR A 567 -18.88 -0.16 23.21
CA THR A 567 -19.26 1.06 22.49
C THR A 567 -20.31 1.83 23.30
N SER A 568 -19.94 3.02 23.79
CA SER A 568 -20.88 3.90 24.50
C SER A 568 -21.83 4.57 23.52
N SER A 569 -21.26 5.20 22.48
CA SER A 569 -22.01 5.96 21.47
C SER A 569 -21.31 5.98 20.12
N ILE A 570 -22.10 6.19 19.06
CA ILE A 570 -21.63 6.52 17.72
C ILE A 570 -22.26 7.85 17.32
N SER A 571 -21.42 8.81 16.94
CA SER A 571 -21.82 10.14 16.50
C SER A 571 -21.61 10.29 15.00
N PHE A 572 -22.67 10.65 14.29
CA PHE A 572 -22.68 10.89 12.86
C PHE A 572 -22.76 12.38 12.58
N ASN A 573 -21.82 12.93 11.82
CA ASN A 573 -21.94 14.30 11.32
C ASN A 573 -22.79 14.29 10.05
N THR A 574 -23.88 15.07 10.02
CA THR A 574 -24.89 15.02 8.94
C THR A 574 -25.39 16.39 8.53
N ASN A 575 -26.14 16.46 7.43
CA ASN A 575 -26.83 17.68 6.99
C ASN A 575 -27.80 18.27 8.03
N ARG A 576 -28.31 17.47 9.00
CA ARG A 576 -29.19 17.93 10.08
C ARG A 576 -28.43 18.27 11.38
N GLY A 577 -27.10 18.33 11.33
CA GLY A 577 -26.23 18.42 12.51
C GLY A 577 -25.74 17.05 12.98
N ILE A 578 -25.23 16.97 14.21
CA ILE A 578 -24.70 15.72 14.76
C ILE A 578 -25.85 14.85 15.27
N VAL A 579 -25.91 13.59 14.82
CA VAL A 579 -26.81 12.56 15.33
C VAL A 579 -25.98 11.58 16.16
N THR A 580 -26.20 11.56 17.48
CA THR A 580 -25.53 10.62 18.39
C THR A 580 -26.49 9.51 18.81
N ILE A 581 -26.02 8.27 18.71
CA ILE A 581 -26.77 7.04 18.95
C ILE A 581 -26.01 6.21 19.98
N SER A 582 -26.69 5.60 20.95
CA SER A 582 -26.02 4.67 21.87
C SER A 582 -25.56 3.41 21.14
N GLY A 583 -24.51 2.72 21.60
CA GLY A 583 -24.08 1.45 20.98
C GLY A 583 -25.22 0.42 20.90
N ALA A 584 -26.05 0.36 21.94
CA ALA A 584 -27.24 -0.49 22.04
C ALA A 584 -28.29 -0.16 20.96
N ASP A 585 -28.68 1.10 20.87
CA ASP A 585 -29.68 1.54 19.88
C ASP A 585 -29.16 1.38 18.45
N PHE A 586 -27.88 1.66 18.21
CA PHE A 586 -27.26 1.52 16.89
C PHE A 586 -27.26 0.05 16.46
N LYS A 587 -26.86 -0.88 17.35
CA LYS A 587 -26.95 -2.31 17.04
C LYS A 587 -28.39 -2.73 16.71
N ALA A 588 -29.37 -2.29 17.50
CA ALA A 588 -30.76 -2.64 17.30
C ALA A 588 -31.26 -2.17 15.92
N ILE A 589 -31.12 -0.88 15.61
CA ILE A 589 -31.60 -0.33 14.34
C ILE A 589 -30.80 -0.85 13.13
N TYR A 590 -29.49 -1.08 13.28
CA TYR A 590 -28.66 -1.67 12.24
C TYR A 590 -29.12 -3.08 11.89
N ASN A 591 -29.31 -3.95 12.90
CA ASN A 591 -29.78 -5.32 12.67
C ASN A 591 -31.24 -5.40 12.16
N MET A 592 -32.05 -4.38 12.41
CA MET A 592 -33.41 -4.29 11.83
C MET A 592 -33.39 -3.79 10.38
N ARG A 593 -32.61 -2.74 10.08
CA ARG A 593 -32.76 -1.95 8.84
C ARG A 593 -31.63 -2.10 7.81
N ALA A 594 -30.46 -2.59 8.17
CA ALA A 594 -29.35 -2.72 7.22
C ALA A 594 -29.69 -3.70 6.07
N PRO A 595 -29.29 -3.40 4.82
CA PRO A 595 -29.56 -4.26 3.66
C PRO A 595 -28.82 -5.60 3.73
N SER A 596 -29.33 -6.58 3.00
CA SER A 596 -28.76 -7.92 2.86
C SER A 596 -28.64 -8.66 4.20
N TYR A 597 -27.46 -9.21 4.49
CA TYR A 597 -27.08 -9.90 5.71
C TYR A 597 -26.08 -9.08 6.55
N LEU A 598 -26.02 -7.75 6.31
CA LEU A 598 -25.24 -6.85 7.14
C LEU A 598 -25.76 -6.88 8.57
N SER A 599 -24.87 -7.20 9.52
CA SER A 599 -25.29 -7.43 10.91
C SER A 599 -24.18 -7.19 11.93
N ILE A 600 -24.60 -6.97 13.17
CA ILE A 600 -23.79 -6.94 14.38
C ILE A 600 -24.19 -8.18 15.22
N PRO A 601 -23.46 -9.31 15.10
CA PRO A 601 -23.81 -10.59 15.73
C PRO A 601 -23.45 -10.71 17.21
N GLN A 602 -22.93 -9.64 17.84
CA GLN A 602 -22.56 -9.63 19.25
C GLN A 602 -23.80 -9.74 20.15
N SER A 603 -23.75 -10.55 21.21
CA SER A 603 -24.87 -10.74 22.14
C SER A 603 -24.41 -10.55 23.58
N GLY A 604 -25.22 -9.90 24.42
CA GLY A 604 -24.86 -9.52 25.79
C GLY A 604 -23.81 -8.40 25.92
N PHE A 605 -23.15 -8.00 24.84
CA PHE A 605 -22.21 -6.88 24.76
C PHE A 605 -22.27 -6.23 23.38
N ILE A 606 -21.65 -5.05 23.24
CA ILE A 606 -21.46 -4.34 21.97
C ILE A 606 -20.09 -3.68 21.97
N ASN A 607 -19.23 -4.03 21.02
CA ASN A 607 -17.94 -3.41 20.79
C ASN A 607 -17.71 -3.32 19.28
N ILE A 608 -18.03 -2.17 18.71
CA ILE A 608 -18.09 -1.93 17.28
C ILE A 608 -17.39 -0.63 16.92
N ASN A 609 -16.99 -0.53 15.65
CA ASN A 609 -16.54 0.71 15.07
C ASN A 609 -17.22 0.91 13.70
N VAL A 610 -17.75 2.10 13.48
CA VAL A 610 -18.28 2.53 12.18
C VAL A 610 -17.20 3.31 11.45
N GLU A 611 -16.68 2.70 10.39
CA GLU A 611 -15.64 3.27 9.55
C GLU A 611 -16.24 4.07 8.40
N TYR A 612 -15.67 5.24 8.11
CA TYR A 612 -16.03 6.11 6.99
C TYR A 612 -14.82 6.31 6.05
N LYS A 613 -15.02 6.31 4.73
CA LYS A 613 -13.97 6.45 3.71
C LYS A 613 -14.15 7.69 2.83
#